data_AF-A0A7Y1VD24-F1
#
_entry.id   AF-A0A7Y1VD24-F1
#
_cell.length_a   1.000
_cell.length_b   1.000
_cell.length_c   1.000
_cell.angle_alpha   90.00
_cell.angle_beta   90.00
_cell.angle_gamma   90.00
#
_symmetry.space_group_name_H-M   'P 1'
#
loop_
_entity.id
_entity.type
_entity.pdbx_description
1 polymer ?
#
loop_
_entity_poly.entity_id
_entity_poly.type
_entity_poly.pdbx_seq_one_letter_code
_entity_poly.pdbx_strand_id
1 'polypeptide(L)'
;MKKKVLFIDRDGTLVIEPPIDYQLDSLEKLEFYPRVFQYLSKITNELDYKLVMVTNQDGLGTDSFPEETFWPAHNKMLKALENESIVFDDILIDRSMPEDNAPTRKPRTGMLMEYLNGEYDLVNSFVIGDRQSDMELAKNLGCSGIFLSIDKTLNDNDIDSVIKINTSNWKDIYEFLKLEERTNEIHRKTNETNISIKLNLDGSGKSKIDTGIAFFDHMLDQLARHGQMDLEIVVKGDLEVDEHHTIEDTAIALGEVFNKALGNKLGMERYGFCLPMDDCLAQVAID
;
A
#
# COMPACT_ATOMS: atom_id res chain seq x y z
N MET A 1 -14.81 -8.27 2.57
CA MET A 1 -13.43 -8.25 3.10
C MET A 1 -13.35 -7.12 4.11
N LYS A 2 -12.45 -7.22 5.11
CA LYS A 2 -12.18 -6.09 6.01
C LYS A 2 -11.46 -4.99 5.22
N LYS A 3 -11.73 -3.72 5.54
CA LYS A 3 -11.13 -2.59 4.81
C LYS A 3 -9.71 -2.32 5.32
N LYS A 4 -8.78 -2.01 4.41
CA LYS A 4 -7.44 -1.52 4.74
C LYS A 4 -7.48 -0.02 4.98
N VAL A 5 -6.60 0.50 5.82
CA VAL A 5 -6.55 1.92 6.18
C VAL A 5 -5.13 2.46 6.07
N LEU A 6 -4.98 3.66 5.53
CA LEU A 6 -3.76 4.46 5.64
C LEU A 6 -4.02 5.59 6.64
N PHE A 7 -3.35 5.52 7.78
CA PHE A 7 -3.30 6.59 8.77
C PHE A 7 -2.15 7.51 8.41
N ILE A 8 -2.43 8.73 7.98
CA ILE A 8 -1.44 9.63 7.38
C ILE A 8 -1.26 10.85 8.29
N ASP A 9 -0.03 11.10 8.73
CA ASP A 9 0.28 12.35 9.41
C ASP A 9 0.18 13.55 8.46
N ARG A 10 0.00 14.74 9.03
CA ARG A 10 -0.12 15.97 8.26
C ARG A 10 1.23 16.66 8.08
N ASP A 11 1.77 17.20 9.16
CA ASP A 11 3.02 17.95 9.16
C ASP A 11 4.20 16.99 8.96
N GLY A 12 5.17 17.37 8.13
CA GLY A 12 6.29 16.53 7.75
C GLY A 12 5.96 15.41 6.74
N THR A 13 4.66 15.15 6.47
CA THR A 13 4.21 14.02 5.64
C THR A 13 3.40 14.45 4.41
N LEU A 14 2.30 15.18 4.62
CA LEU A 14 1.50 15.78 3.53
C LEU A 14 2.02 17.17 3.15
N VAL A 15 2.45 17.92 4.16
CA VAL A 15 3.02 19.26 4.04
C VAL A 15 4.37 19.29 4.75
N ILE A 16 5.23 20.22 4.36
CA ILE A 16 6.50 20.47 5.05
C ILE A 16 6.18 21.13 6.39
N GLU A 17 6.72 20.58 7.46
CA GLU A 17 6.60 21.15 8.80
C GLU A 17 7.39 22.46 8.90
N PRO A 18 6.79 23.58 9.33
CA PRO A 18 7.51 24.85 9.49
C PRO A 18 8.68 24.71 10.48
N PRO A 19 9.91 25.14 10.13
CA PRO A 19 11.11 24.78 10.89
C PRO A 19 11.31 25.57 12.19
N ILE A 20 10.50 26.62 12.45
CA ILE A 20 10.71 27.54 13.58
C ILE A 20 9.81 27.19 14.76
N ASP A 21 8.49 27.23 14.54
CA ASP A 21 7.46 27.00 15.54
C ASP A 21 6.75 25.66 15.37
N TYR A 22 7.06 24.90 14.31
CA TYR A 22 6.41 23.63 13.97
C TYR A 22 4.90 23.76 13.78
N GLN A 23 4.41 24.98 13.53
CA GLN A 23 2.99 25.29 13.42
C GLN A 23 2.69 25.90 12.05
N LEU A 24 1.84 25.21 11.29
CA LEU A 24 1.27 25.72 10.05
C LEU A 24 0.06 26.61 10.36
N ASP A 25 0.35 27.87 10.70
CA ASP A 25 -0.60 28.90 11.15
C ASP A 25 -0.83 30.02 10.11
N SER A 26 -0.28 29.87 8.90
CA SER A 26 -0.41 30.85 7.83
C SER A 26 -0.34 30.19 6.44
N LEU A 27 -0.87 30.86 5.42
CA LEU A 27 -0.83 30.37 4.04
C LEU A 27 0.57 30.47 3.44
N GLU A 28 1.37 31.43 3.89
CA GLU A 28 2.76 31.62 3.44
C GLU A 28 3.67 30.48 3.90
N LYS A 29 3.34 29.82 5.01
CA LYS A 29 4.04 28.63 5.51
C LYS A 29 3.58 27.33 4.84
N LEU A 30 2.47 27.35 4.08
CA LEU A 30 1.93 26.14 3.45
C LEU A 30 2.79 25.70 2.26
N GLU A 31 3.60 24.69 2.48
CA GLU A 31 4.38 24.00 1.45
C GLU A 31 4.02 22.51 1.44
N PHE A 32 3.67 21.97 0.27
CA PHE A 32 3.33 20.55 0.13
C PHE A 32 4.57 19.68 0.06
N TYR A 33 4.49 18.46 0.60
CA TYR A 33 5.58 17.50 0.48
C TYR A 33 5.80 17.16 -1.02
N PRO A 34 7.07 17.08 -1.50
CA PRO A 34 7.35 16.79 -2.90
C PRO A 34 6.61 15.57 -3.44
N ARG A 35 5.93 15.77 -4.58
CA ARG A 35 5.17 14.74 -5.31
C ARG A 35 4.03 14.06 -4.54
N VAL A 36 3.61 14.61 -3.39
CA VAL A 36 2.47 14.08 -2.61
C VAL A 36 1.22 13.94 -3.47
N PHE A 37 0.85 14.98 -4.24
CA PHE A 37 -0.31 14.93 -5.12
C PHE A 37 -0.24 13.79 -6.13
N GLN A 38 0.91 13.62 -6.79
CA GLN A 38 1.06 12.65 -7.86
C GLN A 38 0.86 11.22 -7.36
N TYR A 39 1.45 10.86 -6.24
CA TYR A 39 1.46 9.47 -5.78
C TYR A 39 0.35 9.17 -4.78
N LEU A 40 -0.06 10.13 -3.95
CA LEU A 40 -1.23 9.95 -3.11
C LEU A 40 -2.49 9.84 -3.98
N SER A 41 -2.62 10.64 -5.05
CA SER A 41 -3.73 10.48 -6.01
C SER A 41 -3.70 9.09 -6.67
N LYS A 42 -2.53 8.57 -7.05
CA LYS A 42 -2.42 7.18 -7.53
C LYS A 42 -2.83 6.15 -6.49
N ILE A 43 -2.42 6.30 -5.23
CA ILE A 43 -2.86 5.44 -4.14
C ILE A 43 -4.39 5.45 -4.05
N THR A 44 -5.02 6.63 -4.08
CA THR A 44 -6.48 6.75 -3.99
C THR A 44 -7.23 6.13 -5.17
N ASN A 45 -6.65 6.18 -6.37
CA ASN A 45 -7.31 5.76 -7.61
C ASN A 45 -7.01 4.30 -7.98
N GLU A 46 -5.87 3.77 -7.53
CA GLU A 46 -5.40 2.44 -7.93
C GLU A 46 -5.46 1.41 -6.80
N LEU A 47 -5.51 1.82 -5.53
CA LEU A 47 -5.39 0.93 -4.37
C LEU A 47 -6.59 1.07 -3.42
N ASP A 48 -7.04 -0.04 -2.83
CA ASP A 48 -8.27 -0.08 -2.01
C ASP A 48 -7.98 0.23 -0.52
N TYR A 49 -7.62 1.49 -0.25
CA TYR A 49 -7.38 1.98 1.11
C TYR A 49 -8.37 3.08 1.51
N LYS A 50 -8.86 2.99 2.75
CA LYS A 50 -9.50 4.13 3.44
C LYS A 50 -8.41 5.10 3.88
N LEU A 51 -8.62 6.40 3.72
CA LEU A 51 -7.65 7.44 4.08
C LEU A 51 -8.08 8.14 5.36
N VAL A 52 -7.22 8.14 6.38
CA VAL A 52 -7.48 8.77 7.67
C VAL A 52 -6.32 9.68 8.01
N MET A 53 -6.58 10.98 8.15
CA MET A 53 -5.55 11.93 8.59
C MET A 53 -5.47 11.89 10.11
N VAL A 54 -4.27 11.77 10.68
CA VAL A 54 -4.06 11.74 12.13
C VAL A 54 -2.93 12.68 12.50
N THR A 55 -3.23 13.76 13.21
CA THR A 55 -2.24 14.81 13.50
C THR A 55 -2.35 15.34 14.93
N ASN A 56 -1.19 15.68 15.52
CA ASN A 56 -1.09 16.38 16.80
C ASN A 56 -0.86 17.87 16.50
N GLN A 57 -1.70 18.76 17.02
CA GLN A 57 -1.63 20.21 16.82
C GLN A 57 -1.50 20.89 18.19
N ASP A 58 -0.27 20.97 18.65
CA ASP A 58 0.09 21.38 20.01
C ASP A 58 -0.52 22.76 20.35
N GLY A 59 -1.49 22.77 21.27
CA GLY A 59 -2.13 23.98 21.75
C GLY A 59 -3.17 24.58 20.81
N LEU A 60 -3.67 23.84 19.81
CA LEU A 60 -4.71 24.35 18.91
C LEU A 60 -5.97 24.82 19.68
N GLY A 61 -6.32 26.09 19.52
CA GLY A 61 -7.43 26.76 20.21
C GLY A 61 -7.01 27.52 21.47
N THR A 62 -5.71 27.56 21.78
CA THR A 62 -5.14 28.44 22.82
C THR A 62 -4.59 29.73 22.22
N ASP A 63 -4.17 30.67 23.08
CA ASP A 63 -3.54 31.93 22.64
C ASP A 63 -2.23 31.71 21.87
N SER A 64 -1.52 30.60 22.11
CA SER A 64 -0.28 30.27 21.39
C SER A 64 -0.54 29.67 20.01
N PHE A 65 -1.72 29.08 19.76
CA PHE A 65 -2.10 28.58 18.44
C PHE A 65 -3.61 28.74 18.19
N PRO A 66 -4.07 29.96 17.85
CA PRO A 66 -5.48 30.24 17.67
C PRO A 66 -6.10 29.45 16.52
N GLU A 67 -7.37 29.07 16.66
CA GLU A 67 -8.09 28.37 15.58
C GLU A 67 -8.15 29.19 14.28
N GLU A 68 -8.24 30.52 14.39
CA GLU A 68 -8.33 31.43 13.23
C GLU A 68 -7.06 31.44 12.36
N THR A 69 -5.91 31.05 12.91
CA THR A 69 -4.65 30.95 12.16
C THR A 69 -4.45 29.55 11.56
N PHE A 70 -4.93 28.51 12.25
CA PHE A 70 -4.88 27.12 11.79
C PHE A 70 -5.82 26.83 10.59
N TRP A 71 -7.11 27.13 10.74
CA TRP A 71 -8.13 26.67 9.80
C TRP A 71 -7.94 27.15 8.35
N PRO A 72 -7.50 28.39 8.07
CA PRO A 72 -7.28 28.83 6.70
C PRO A 72 -6.25 27.97 5.94
N ALA A 73 -5.11 27.69 6.56
CA ALA A 73 -4.06 26.87 5.95
C ALA A 73 -4.49 25.42 5.82
N HIS A 74 -5.09 24.84 6.88
CA HIS A 74 -5.61 23.48 6.86
C HIS A 74 -6.67 23.27 5.77
N ASN A 75 -7.66 24.16 5.67
CA ASN A 75 -8.73 24.06 4.67
C ASN A 75 -8.19 24.27 3.25
N LYS A 76 -7.18 25.14 3.07
CA LYS A 76 -6.53 25.32 1.77
C LYS A 76 -5.78 24.06 1.34
N MET A 77 -5.07 23.41 2.26
CA MET A 77 -4.41 22.13 2.05
C MET A 77 -5.42 21.05 1.63
N LEU A 78 -6.51 20.88 2.39
CA LEU A 78 -7.57 19.94 2.04
C LEU A 78 -8.18 20.23 0.67
N LYS A 79 -8.45 21.51 0.35
CA LYS A 79 -9.00 21.88 -0.96
C LYS A 79 -8.05 21.57 -2.11
N ALA A 80 -6.75 21.75 -1.92
CA ALA A 80 -5.77 21.39 -2.93
C ALA A 80 -5.72 19.88 -3.17
N LEU A 81 -5.78 19.07 -2.10
CA LEU A 81 -5.81 17.60 -2.17
C LEU A 81 -7.10 17.12 -2.85
N GLU A 82 -8.24 17.68 -2.48
CA GLU A 82 -9.54 17.37 -3.09
C GLU A 82 -9.55 17.64 -4.60
N ASN A 83 -8.90 18.72 -5.06
CA ASN A 83 -8.79 19.04 -6.49
C ASN A 83 -8.03 17.96 -7.30
N GLU A 84 -7.21 17.13 -6.62
CA GLU A 84 -6.50 15.98 -7.19
C GLU A 84 -7.20 14.64 -6.87
N SER A 85 -8.49 14.71 -6.48
CA SER A 85 -9.34 13.59 -6.06
C SER A 85 -8.87 12.86 -4.79
N ILE A 86 -8.01 13.49 -3.98
CA ILE A 86 -7.56 12.95 -2.70
C ILE A 86 -8.52 13.44 -1.61
N VAL A 87 -9.38 12.54 -1.13
CA VAL A 87 -10.36 12.82 -0.07
C VAL A 87 -10.08 11.92 1.12
N PHE A 88 -10.00 12.50 2.31
CA PHE A 88 -9.88 11.75 3.55
C PHE A 88 -11.27 11.35 4.04
N ASP A 89 -11.42 10.08 4.38
CA ASP A 89 -12.65 9.56 4.99
C ASP A 89 -12.84 10.07 6.42
N ASP A 90 -11.74 10.39 7.10
CA ASP A 90 -11.73 10.90 8.47
C ASP A 90 -10.50 11.77 8.73
N ILE A 91 -10.65 12.78 9.59
CA ILE A 91 -9.60 13.75 9.95
C ILE A 91 -9.59 13.92 11.47
N LEU A 92 -8.59 13.32 12.10
CA LEU A 92 -8.44 13.22 13.54
C LEU A 92 -7.33 14.17 14.03
N ILE A 93 -7.72 15.19 14.77
CA ILE A 93 -6.84 16.26 15.25
C ILE A 93 -6.82 16.25 16.77
N ASP A 94 -5.66 15.89 17.34
CA ASP A 94 -5.40 16.10 18.77
C ASP A 94 -4.92 17.53 18.99
N ARG A 95 -5.44 18.20 20.02
CA ARG A 95 -5.15 19.62 20.32
C ARG A 95 -4.29 19.81 21.57
N SER A 96 -3.98 18.72 22.25
CA SER A 96 -3.36 18.75 23.57
C SER A 96 -1.86 19.06 23.48
N MET A 97 -1.31 19.59 24.57
CA MET A 97 0.14 19.71 24.72
C MET A 97 0.77 18.35 25.07
N PRO A 98 2.07 18.14 24.78
CA PRO A 98 2.77 16.92 25.20
C PRO A 98 2.63 16.61 26.70
N GLU A 99 2.68 17.62 27.57
CA GLU A 99 2.52 17.46 29.02
C GLU A 99 1.14 16.97 29.48
N ASP A 100 0.09 17.21 28.69
CA ASP A 100 -1.29 16.84 29.04
C ASP A 100 -1.49 15.32 29.05
N ASN A 101 -0.59 14.57 28.39
CA ASN A 101 -0.65 13.12 28.30
C ASN A 101 -2.02 12.58 27.84
N ALA A 102 -2.68 13.33 26.96
CA ALA A 102 -4.02 12.99 26.49
C ALA A 102 -4.03 11.62 25.79
N PRO A 103 -5.09 10.79 26.00
CA PRO A 103 -5.23 9.50 25.34
C PRO A 103 -5.40 9.63 23.83
N THR A 104 -5.83 10.79 23.36
CA THR A 104 -6.04 11.13 21.95
C THR A 104 -4.75 11.51 21.22
N ARG A 105 -3.70 11.91 21.95
CA ARG A 105 -2.42 12.32 21.36
C ARG A 105 -1.59 11.13 20.88
N LYS A 106 -1.11 11.15 19.63
CA LYS A 106 -0.13 10.15 19.14
C LYS A 106 1.09 10.11 20.07
N PRO A 107 1.60 8.94 20.46
CA PRO A 107 1.38 7.61 19.87
C PRO A 107 0.16 6.83 20.40
N ARG A 108 -0.66 7.43 21.27
CA ARG A 108 -1.83 6.75 21.85
C ARG A 108 -2.97 6.64 20.82
N THR A 109 -3.86 5.67 21.03
CA THR A 109 -4.89 5.29 20.05
C THR A 109 -6.27 5.88 20.35
N GLY A 110 -6.39 6.84 21.27
CA GLY A 110 -7.69 7.33 21.75
C GLY A 110 -8.59 7.93 20.66
N MET A 111 -8.01 8.59 19.65
CA MET A 111 -8.79 9.09 18.50
C MET A 111 -9.20 7.99 17.53
N LEU A 112 -8.58 6.82 17.61
CA LEU A 112 -8.62 5.76 16.61
C LEU A 112 -9.37 4.51 17.10
N MET A 113 -10.09 4.62 18.22
CA MET A 113 -10.79 3.50 18.84
C MET A 113 -11.83 2.84 17.91
N GLU A 114 -12.43 3.59 16.98
CA GLU A 114 -13.36 3.02 15.99
C GLU A 114 -12.68 2.06 15.01
N TYR A 115 -11.39 2.22 14.75
CA TYR A 115 -10.63 1.35 13.84
C TYR A 115 -10.19 0.03 14.50
N LEU A 116 -10.31 -0.07 15.83
CA LEU A 116 -9.96 -1.25 16.63
C LEU A 116 -11.15 -2.20 16.86
N ASN A 117 -12.31 -1.93 16.27
CA ASN A 117 -13.55 -2.71 16.44
C ASN A 117 -13.55 -4.08 15.73
N GLY A 118 -12.52 -4.38 14.93
CA GLY A 118 -12.37 -5.63 14.18
C GLY A 118 -12.93 -5.61 12.75
N GLU A 119 -13.49 -4.50 12.27
CA GLU A 119 -14.00 -4.33 10.90
C GLU A 119 -12.88 -4.04 9.87
N TYR A 120 -11.72 -3.59 10.36
CA TYR A 120 -10.57 -3.21 9.54
C TYR A 120 -9.47 -4.28 9.53
N ASP A 121 -8.76 -4.36 8.41
CA ASP A 121 -7.59 -5.21 8.23
C ASP A 121 -6.33 -4.46 8.64
N LEU A 122 -6.11 -4.36 9.96
CA LEU A 122 -4.99 -3.59 10.51
C LEU A 122 -3.63 -4.22 10.17
N VAL A 123 -3.57 -5.53 9.94
CA VAL A 123 -2.33 -6.22 9.56
C VAL A 123 -1.82 -5.72 8.21
N ASN A 124 -2.73 -5.44 7.29
CA ASN A 124 -2.45 -4.86 5.96
C ASN A 124 -2.76 -3.36 5.89
N SER A 125 -2.78 -2.67 7.03
CA SER A 125 -2.93 -1.22 7.14
C SER A 125 -1.60 -0.59 7.56
N PHE A 126 -1.45 0.71 7.33
CA PHE A 126 -0.18 1.40 7.58
C PHE A 126 -0.38 2.77 8.25
N VAL A 127 0.54 3.14 9.13
CA VAL A 127 0.74 4.55 9.51
C VAL A 127 1.88 5.12 8.68
N ILE A 128 1.65 6.27 8.05
CA ILE A 128 2.65 7.04 7.30
C ILE A 128 2.94 8.31 8.08
N GLY A 129 4.20 8.50 8.48
CA GLY A 129 4.60 9.66 9.28
C GLY A 129 6.11 9.87 9.29
N ASP A 130 6.54 11.05 9.75
CA ASP A 130 7.94 11.46 9.81
C ASP A 130 8.53 11.44 11.23
N ARG A 131 7.72 11.07 12.25
CA ARG A 131 8.13 11.06 13.66
C ARG A 131 8.09 9.66 14.27
N GLN A 132 8.86 9.50 15.34
CA GLN A 132 8.83 8.31 16.19
C GLN A 132 7.42 8.03 16.73
N SER A 133 6.66 9.07 17.08
CA SER A 133 5.28 8.94 17.56
C SER A 133 4.34 8.27 16.56
N ASP A 134 4.61 8.36 15.26
CA ASP A 134 3.80 7.71 14.22
C ASP A 134 4.12 6.23 14.11
N MET A 135 5.40 5.87 14.25
CA MET A 135 5.82 4.46 14.24
C MET A 135 5.39 3.75 15.52
N GLU A 136 5.42 4.43 16.66
CA GLU A 136 4.84 3.94 17.90
C GLU A 136 3.31 3.83 17.83
N LEU A 137 2.64 4.76 17.15
CA LEU A 137 1.21 4.63 16.87
C LEU A 137 0.92 3.37 16.05
N ALA A 138 1.70 3.10 14.99
CA ALA A 138 1.55 1.89 14.18
C ALA A 138 1.62 0.63 15.05
N LYS A 139 2.64 0.57 15.92
CA LYS A 139 2.82 -0.51 16.89
C LYS A 139 1.60 -0.66 17.80
N ASN A 140 1.08 0.44 18.34
CA ASN A 140 -0.06 0.43 19.26
C ASN A 140 -1.39 0.06 18.59
N LEU A 141 -1.53 0.34 17.29
CA LEU A 141 -2.68 -0.09 16.48
C LEU A 141 -2.57 -1.57 16.06
N GLY A 142 -1.37 -2.16 16.13
CA GLY A 142 -1.10 -3.50 15.59
C GLY A 142 -0.99 -3.52 14.06
N CYS A 143 -0.62 -2.38 13.46
CA CYS A 143 -0.36 -2.25 12.03
C CYS A 143 1.13 -1.95 11.77
N SER A 144 1.52 -1.84 10.50
CA SER A 144 2.89 -1.53 10.12
C SER A 144 3.13 -0.03 9.95
N GLY A 145 4.38 0.42 10.06
CA GLY A 145 4.80 1.81 9.86
C GLY A 145 5.50 2.01 8.52
N ILE A 146 5.28 3.15 7.89
CA ILE A 146 6.02 3.67 6.75
C ILE A 146 6.65 4.99 7.22
N PHE A 147 7.96 4.98 7.39
CA PHE A 147 8.69 6.15 7.86
C PHE A 147 9.07 7.03 6.66
N LEU A 148 8.49 8.23 6.59
CA LEU A 148 8.72 9.19 5.52
C LEU A 148 9.55 10.37 6.04
N SER A 149 10.83 10.44 5.69
CA SER A 149 11.72 11.47 6.20
C SER A 149 12.86 11.76 5.23
N ILE A 150 13.19 13.05 5.06
CA ILE A 150 14.31 13.51 4.22
C ILE A 150 15.62 13.45 5.01
N ASP A 151 15.61 13.92 6.27
CA ASP A 151 16.83 14.19 7.04
C ASP A 151 16.85 13.55 8.44
N LYS A 152 15.72 13.03 8.91
CA LYS A 152 15.60 12.40 10.24
C LYS A 152 15.88 10.91 10.12
N THR A 153 16.73 10.39 11.00
CA THR A 153 16.90 8.96 11.26
C THR A 153 16.31 8.63 12.62
N LEU A 154 15.59 7.51 12.71
CA LEU A 154 15.13 6.99 14.00
C LEU A 154 16.29 6.29 14.70
N ASN A 155 16.42 6.51 16.01
CA ASN A 155 17.46 5.90 16.85
C ASN A 155 16.82 5.03 17.93
N ASP A 156 15.90 4.15 17.52
CA ASP A 156 15.18 3.28 18.44
C ASP A 156 14.95 1.89 17.84
N ASN A 157 15.66 0.90 18.37
CA ASN A 157 15.58 -0.48 17.91
C ASN A 157 14.19 -1.11 18.16
N ASP A 158 13.39 -0.58 19.09
CA ASP A 158 12.09 -1.17 19.47
C ASP A 158 10.97 -0.88 18.45
N ILE A 159 11.17 0.10 17.55
CA ILE A 159 10.23 0.45 16.48
C ILE A 159 10.70 -0.02 15.10
N ASP A 160 11.99 -0.33 14.92
CA ASP A 160 12.53 -0.84 13.64
C ASP A 160 11.78 -2.07 13.13
N SER A 161 11.30 -2.94 14.04
CA SER A 161 10.53 -4.13 13.69
C SER A 161 9.15 -3.84 13.07
N VAL A 162 8.62 -2.64 13.29
CA VAL A 162 7.29 -2.20 12.81
C VAL A 162 7.40 -1.49 11.46
N ILE A 163 8.56 -0.90 11.16
CA ILE A 163 8.80 -0.15 9.93
C ILE A 163 9.00 -1.11 8.76
N LYS A 164 8.16 -0.98 7.73
CA LYS A 164 8.28 -1.79 6.50
C LYS A 164 9.19 -1.16 5.47
N ILE A 165 9.12 0.16 5.32
CA ILE A 165 10.02 0.93 4.48
C ILE A 165 10.40 2.24 5.18
N ASN A 166 11.62 2.69 4.91
CA ASN A 166 12.12 4.01 5.24
C ASN A 166 12.45 4.71 3.92
N THR A 167 11.81 5.84 3.63
CA THR A 167 11.96 6.57 2.38
C THR A 167 11.81 8.08 2.60
N SER A 168 12.26 8.87 1.64
CA SER A 168 12.02 10.31 1.53
C SER A 168 11.08 10.68 0.37
N ASN A 169 10.42 9.69 -0.24
CA ASN A 169 9.65 9.89 -1.46
C ASN A 169 8.31 9.15 -1.46
N TRP A 170 7.23 9.87 -1.75
CA TRP A 170 5.90 9.28 -1.96
C TRP A 170 5.83 8.25 -3.10
N LYS A 171 6.75 8.29 -4.07
CA LYS A 171 6.89 7.26 -5.12
C LYS A 171 7.07 5.87 -4.51
N ASP A 172 8.02 5.76 -3.58
CA ASP A 172 8.41 4.48 -3.01
C ASP A 172 7.29 3.93 -2.13
N ILE A 173 6.55 4.80 -1.45
CA ILE A 173 5.34 4.45 -0.70
C ILE A 173 4.30 3.84 -1.63
N TYR A 174 3.98 4.50 -2.74
CA TYR A 174 3.02 3.97 -3.71
C TYR A 174 3.49 2.63 -4.32
N GLU A 175 4.76 2.52 -4.71
CA GLU A 175 5.32 1.30 -5.30
C GLU A 175 5.29 0.14 -4.30
N PHE A 176 5.60 0.39 -3.02
CA PHE A 176 5.48 -0.58 -1.94
C PHE A 176 4.03 -1.04 -1.72
N LEU A 177 3.09 -0.09 -1.54
CA LEU A 177 1.69 -0.41 -1.29
C LEU A 177 1.06 -1.18 -2.46
N LYS A 178 1.43 -0.82 -3.70
CA LYS A 178 0.96 -1.48 -4.92
C LYS A 178 1.48 -2.91 -5.05
N LEU A 179 2.77 -3.12 -4.74
CA LEU A 179 3.39 -4.45 -4.78
C LEU A 179 2.73 -5.42 -3.80
N GLU A 180 2.50 -4.97 -2.55
CA GLU A 180 1.84 -5.76 -1.51
C GLU A 180 0.40 -6.15 -1.91
N GLU A 181 -0.32 -5.26 -2.61
CA GLU A 181 -1.69 -5.54 -3.05
C GLU A 181 -1.76 -6.53 -4.23
N ARG A 182 -0.70 -6.62 -5.05
CA ARG A 182 -0.66 -7.39 -6.30
C ARG A 182 0.23 -8.63 -6.26
N THR A 183 0.66 -9.01 -5.06
CA THR A 183 1.40 -10.25 -4.80
C THR A 183 0.50 -11.24 -4.06
N ASN A 184 0.49 -12.49 -4.49
CA ASN A 184 -0.25 -13.53 -3.80
C ASN A 184 0.45 -14.89 -3.91
N GLU A 185 0.12 -15.79 -2.98
CA GLU A 185 0.63 -17.15 -2.99
C GLU A 185 -0.50 -18.15 -2.75
N ILE A 186 -0.34 -19.34 -3.31
CA ILE A 186 -1.24 -20.45 -3.07
C ILE A 186 -0.45 -21.75 -2.92
N HIS A 187 -0.93 -22.57 -2.00
CA HIS A 187 -0.49 -23.94 -1.85
C HIS A 187 -1.71 -24.86 -1.99
N ARG A 188 -1.70 -25.73 -2.99
CA ARG A 188 -2.79 -26.66 -3.29
C ARG A 188 -2.24 -28.09 -3.26
N LYS A 189 -2.94 -28.97 -2.54
CA LYS A 189 -2.54 -30.37 -2.40
C LYS A 189 -3.73 -31.30 -2.63
N THR A 190 -3.57 -32.25 -3.53
CA THR A 190 -4.51 -33.36 -3.80
C THR A 190 -3.80 -34.69 -3.51
N ASN A 191 -4.40 -35.80 -3.94
CA ASN A 191 -3.73 -37.10 -3.88
C ASN A 191 -2.70 -37.24 -5.00
N GLU A 192 -2.93 -36.55 -6.12
CA GLU A 192 -2.17 -36.61 -7.36
C GLU A 192 -1.07 -35.55 -7.41
N THR A 193 -1.32 -34.34 -6.87
CA THR A 193 -0.41 -33.20 -6.99
C THR A 193 -0.18 -32.44 -5.68
N ASN A 194 0.99 -31.81 -5.57
CA ASN A 194 1.32 -30.84 -4.53
C ASN A 194 1.98 -29.61 -5.18
N ILE A 195 1.27 -28.49 -5.16
CA ILE A 195 1.57 -27.30 -5.94
C ILE A 195 1.76 -26.11 -5.01
N SER A 196 2.85 -25.37 -5.23
CA SER A 196 3.12 -24.08 -4.60
C SER A 196 3.35 -23.05 -5.69
N ILE A 197 2.57 -21.96 -5.68
CA ILE A 197 2.72 -20.85 -6.62
C ILE A 197 2.83 -19.54 -5.84
N LYS A 198 3.82 -18.71 -6.22
CA LYS A 198 3.91 -17.30 -5.83
C LYS A 198 3.87 -16.44 -7.09
N LEU A 199 3.04 -15.42 -7.06
CA LEU A 199 2.78 -14.53 -8.18
C LEU A 199 2.94 -13.09 -7.71
N ASN A 200 3.70 -12.29 -8.46
CA ASN A 200 3.67 -10.83 -8.41
C ASN A 200 3.27 -10.30 -9.80
N LEU A 201 2.11 -9.67 -9.90
CA LEU A 201 1.57 -9.16 -11.16
C LEU A 201 2.36 -7.97 -11.72
N ASP A 202 2.98 -7.17 -10.86
CA ASP A 202 3.80 -6.01 -11.25
C ASP A 202 5.30 -6.35 -11.17
N GLY A 203 5.65 -7.50 -11.72
CA GLY A 203 7.00 -8.03 -11.70
C GLY A 203 7.92 -7.44 -12.79
N SER A 204 8.98 -8.17 -13.05
CA SER A 204 10.01 -7.86 -14.05
C SER A 204 10.18 -8.97 -15.09
N GLY A 205 9.29 -9.96 -15.08
CA GLY A 205 9.35 -11.14 -15.93
C GLY A 205 10.29 -12.23 -15.42
N LYS A 206 10.64 -12.24 -14.13
CA LYS A 206 11.48 -13.29 -13.53
C LYS A 206 10.64 -14.54 -13.25
N SER A 207 11.17 -15.70 -13.58
CA SER A 207 10.49 -16.96 -13.33
C SER A 207 11.39 -17.95 -12.59
N LYS A 208 10.77 -18.84 -11.83
CA LYS A 208 11.38 -20.04 -11.29
C LYS A 208 10.33 -21.15 -11.33
N ILE A 209 10.40 -21.97 -12.38
CA ILE A 209 9.38 -22.97 -12.69
C ILE A 209 10.00 -24.36 -12.60
N ASP A 210 9.37 -25.24 -11.83
CA ASP A 210 9.72 -26.64 -11.71
C ASP A 210 8.43 -27.47 -11.57
N THR A 211 7.90 -27.93 -12.70
CA THR A 211 6.74 -28.83 -12.74
C THR A 211 7.12 -30.29 -12.96
N GLY A 212 8.38 -30.55 -13.31
CA GLY A 212 8.85 -31.85 -13.80
C GLY A 212 8.55 -32.10 -15.28
N ILE A 213 7.83 -31.20 -15.97
CA ILE A 213 7.50 -31.29 -17.40
C ILE A 213 8.17 -30.13 -18.14
N ALA A 214 9.31 -30.40 -18.78
CA ALA A 214 10.16 -29.36 -19.39
C ALA A 214 9.45 -28.46 -20.43
N PHE A 215 8.52 -29.02 -21.21
CA PHE A 215 7.73 -28.23 -22.15
C PHE A 215 6.79 -27.25 -21.43
N PHE A 216 6.12 -27.72 -20.37
CA PHE A 216 5.20 -26.89 -19.61
C PHE A 216 5.95 -25.81 -18.82
N ASP A 217 7.12 -26.14 -18.26
CA ASP A 217 8.01 -25.17 -17.61
C ASP A 217 8.38 -24.03 -18.57
N HIS A 218 8.71 -24.38 -19.83
CA HIS A 218 9.01 -23.39 -20.86
C HIS A 218 7.80 -22.48 -21.17
N MET A 219 6.59 -23.06 -21.27
CA MET A 219 5.38 -22.28 -21.53
C MET A 219 5.06 -21.30 -20.38
N LEU A 220 5.24 -21.73 -19.13
CA LEU A 220 5.02 -20.89 -17.94
C LEU A 220 6.10 -19.79 -17.81
N ASP A 221 7.35 -20.06 -18.19
CA ASP A 221 8.40 -19.04 -18.28
C ASP A 221 8.04 -17.93 -19.27
N GLN A 222 7.50 -18.29 -20.45
CA GLN A 222 7.04 -17.30 -21.43
C GLN A 222 5.90 -16.44 -20.88
N LEU A 223 4.99 -17.02 -20.09
CA LEU A 223 3.91 -16.28 -19.44
C LEU A 223 4.47 -15.20 -18.51
N ALA A 224 5.44 -15.55 -17.66
CA ALA A 224 6.09 -14.59 -16.77
C ALA A 224 6.80 -13.48 -17.56
N ARG A 225 7.66 -13.88 -18.50
CA ARG A 225 8.52 -12.98 -19.28
C ARG A 225 7.72 -11.98 -20.12
N HIS A 226 6.70 -12.44 -20.83
CA HIS A 226 5.91 -11.60 -21.72
C HIS A 226 4.76 -10.89 -21.01
N GLY A 227 4.31 -11.42 -19.88
CA GLY A 227 3.34 -10.79 -19.01
C GLY A 227 3.93 -9.73 -18.06
N GLN A 228 5.26 -9.58 -18.01
CA GLN A 228 5.96 -8.69 -17.08
C GLN A 228 5.59 -8.94 -15.61
N MET A 229 5.43 -10.22 -15.27
CA MET A 229 5.07 -10.68 -13.92
C MET A 229 6.17 -11.61 -13.40
N ASP A 230 6.35 -11.63 -12.09
CA ASP A 230 7.28 -12.57 -11.47
C ASP A 230 6.51 -13.81 -10.99
N LEU A 231 7.02 -15.01 -11.32
CA LEU A 231 6.31 -16.27 -11.10
C LEU A 231 7.25 -17.35 -10.55
N GLU A 232 6.94 -17.85 -9.36
CA GLU A 232 7.57 -19.06 -8.80
C GLU A 232 6.54 -20.18 -8.75
N ILE A 233 6.78 -21.28 -9.46
CA ILE A 233 5.91 -22.46 -9.50
C ILE A 233 6.76 -23.67 -9.17
N VAL A 234 6.37 -24.41 -8.12
CA VAL A 234 6.96 -25.70 -7.76
C VAL A 234 5.85 -26.72 -7.64
N VAL A 235 5.95 -27.81 -8.40
CA VAL A 235 4.94 -28.87 -8.43
C VAL A 235 5.59 -30.22 -8.22
N LYS A 236 4.94 -31.05 -7.42
CA LYS A 236 5.18 -32.48 -7.36
C LYS A 236 3.91 -33.18 -7.80
N GLY A 237 3.90 -33.68 -9.03
CA GLY A 237 2.80 -34.47 -9.57
C GLY A 237 3.17 -35.95 -9.74
N ASP A 238 2.17 -36.74 -10.10
CA ASP A 238 2.20 -38.18 -10.34
C ASP A 238 2.61 -38.53 -11.79
N LEU A 239 3.75 -38.00 -12.24
CA LEU A 239 4.23 -38.12 -13.62
C LEU A 239 4.48 -39.58 -14.07
N GLU A 240 4.53 -40.52 -13.13
CA GLU A 240 4.58 -41.96 -13.41
C GLU A 240 3.25 -42.53 -13.95
N VAL A 241 2.13 -41.87 -13.68
CA VAL A 241 0.81 -42.22 -14.22
C VAL A 241 0.71 -41.59 -15.61
N ASP A 242 0.68 -40.26 -15.64
CA ASP A 242 0.85 -39.41 -16.82
C ASP A 242 1.00 -37.93 -16.40
N GLU A 243 0.99 -37.03 -17.38
CA GLU A 243 1.19 -35.59 -17.18
C GLU A 243 -0.08 -34.77 -16.94
N HIS A 244 -1.29 -35.33 -17.12
CA HIS A 244 -2.49 -34.50 -17.21
C HIS A 244 -2.89 -33.87 -15.89
N HIS A 245 -2.79 -34.59 -14.76
CA HIS A 245 -3.09 -34.03 -13.44
C HIS A 245 -2.14 -32.87 -13.11
N THR A 246 -0.84 -33.02 -13.40
CA THR A 246 0.16 -31.98 -13.16
C THR A 246 -0.17 -30.71 -13.93
N ILE A 247 -0.53 -30.84 -15.21
CA ILE A 247 -0.87 -29.68 -16.05
C ILE A 247 -2.19 -29.04 -15.59
N GLU A 248 -3.24 -29.84 -15.41
CA GLU A 248 -4.58 -29.37 -15.05
C GLU A 248 -4.57 -28.66 -13.69
N ASP A 249 -4.08 -29.32 -12.65
CA ASP A 249 -4.10 -28.78 -11.30
C ASP A 249 -3.20 -27.55 -11.16
N THR A 250 -2.07 -27.50 -11.89
CA THR A 250 -1.21 -26.30 -11.93
C THR A 250 -1.93 -25.14 -12.59
N ALA A 251 -2.64 -25.37 -13.70
CA ALA A 251 -3.42 -24.34 -14.37
C ALA A 251 -4.58 -23.82 -13.48
N ILE A 252 -5.25 -24.71 -12.74
CA ILE A 252 -6.27 -24.34 -11.75
C ILE A 252 -5.66 -23.46 -10.65
N ALA A 253 -4.57 -23.93 -10.03
CA ALA A 253 -3.89 -23.17 -8.97
C ALA A 253 -3.38 -21.81 -9.48
N LEU A 254 -2.89 -21.75 -10.71
CA LEU A 254 -2.46 -20.51 -11.36
C LEU A 254 -3.64 -19.55 -11.54
N GLY A 255 -4.77 -20.01 -12.07
CA GLY A 255 -5.98 -19.20 -12.20
C GLY A 255 -6.48 -18.68 -10.84
N GLU A 256 -6.43 -19.51 -9.80
CA GLU A 256 -6.83 -19.13 -8.44
C GLU A 256 -5.93 -18.04 -7.86
N VAL A 257 -4.60 -18.16 -7.98
CA VAL A 257 -3.68 -17.14 -7.46
C VAL A 257 -3.78 -15.83 -8.24
N PHE A 258 -3.98 -15.89 -9.56
CA PHE A 258 -4.27 -14.70 -10.37
C PHE A 258 -5.53 -13.99 -9.90
N ASN A 259 -6.63 -14.73 -9.71
CA ASN A 259 -7.89 -14.14 -9.25
C ASN A 259 -7.75 -13.48 -7.86
N LYS A 260 -6.95 -14.07 -6.96
CA LYS A 260 -6.63 -13.45 -5.67
C LYS A 260 -5.78 -12.20 -5.81
N ALA A 261 -4.71 -12.25 -6.60
CA ALA A 261 -3.80 -11.12 -6.82
C ALA A 261 -4.48 -9.94 -7.55
N LEU A 262 -5.47 -10.22 -8.41
CA LEU A 262 -6.27 -9.20 -9.08
C LEU A 262 -7.25 -8.48 -8.15
N GLY A 263 -7.69 -9.12 -7.06
CA GLY A 263 -8.58 -8.52 -6.06
C GLY A 263 -9.83 -7.87 -6.66
N ASN A 264 -10.08 -6.61 -6.31
CA ASN A 264 -11.20 -5.81 -6.82
C ASN A 264 -10.92 -5.17 -8.20
N LYS A 265 -9.73 -5.42 -8.78
CA LYS A 265 -9.25 -4.91 -10.08
C LYS A 265 -9.16 -3.38 -10.15
N LEU A 266 -9.12 -2.68 -9.02
CA LEU A 266 -8.88 -1.24 -8.98
C LEU A 266 -7.50 -0.92 -9.57
N GLY A 267 -7.42 0.18 -10.33
CA GLY A 267 -6.19 0.55 -11.03
C GLY A 267 -5.77 -0.39 -12.17
N MET A 268 -6.66 -1.28 -12.65
CA MET A 268 -6.42 -2.10 -13.83
C MET A 268 -7.07 -1.47 -15.06
N GLU A 269 -6.28 -1.31 -16.12
CA GLU A 269 -6.76 -0.84 -17.41
C GLU A 269 -7.14 -2.03 -18.31
N ARG A 270 -8.28 -1.90 -19.00
CA ARG A 270 -8.64 -2.82 -20.07
C ARG A 270 -7.96 -2.34 -21.35
N TYR A 271 -7.37 -3.26 -22.10
CA TYR A 271 -6.75 -2.94 -23.38
C TYR A 271 -7.29 -3.86 -24.48
N GLY A 272 -7.30 -3.35 -25.70
CA GLY A 272 -7.61 -4.11 -26.90
C GLY A 272 -6.77 -3.57 -28.06
N PHE A 273 -6.08 -4.46 -28.76
CA PHE A 273 -5.29 -4.11 -29.94
C PHE A 273 -5.35 -5.23 -30.97
N CYS A 274 -5.05 -4.89 -32.24
CA CYS A 274 -4.91 -5.85 -33.32
C CYS A 274 -3.43 -5.88 -33.75
N LEU A 275 -2.77 -7.03 -33.64
CA LEU A 275 -1.39 -7.22 -34.10
C LEU A 275 -1.39 -8.06 -35.38
N PRO A 276 -1.08 -7.48 -36.55
CA PRO A 276 -0.79 -8.27 -37.74
C PRO A 276 0.59 -8.93 -37.56
N MET A 277 0.65 -10.26 -37.70
CA MET A 277 1.90 -11.02 -37.78
C MET A 277 2.06 -11.58 -39.20
N ASP A 278 3.30 -11.85 -39.62
CA ASP A 278 3.56 -12.45 -40.95
C ASP A 278 2.91 -13.85 -40.99
N ASP A 279 2.11 -14.11 -42.04
CA ASP A 279 1.29 -15.32 -42.25
C ASP A 279 0.18 -15.65 -41.23
N CYS A 280 -0.16 -14.77 -40.27
CA CYS A 280 -1.30 -15.02 -39.34
C CYS A 280 -2.00 -13.74 -38.85
N LEU A 281 -3.34 -13.74 -38.88
CA LEU A 281 -4.18 -12.76 -38.19
C LEU A 281 -4.52 -13.29 -36.79
N ALA A 282 -3.80 -12.82 -35.77
CA ALA A 282 -4.16 -13.07 -34.37
C ALA A 282 -5.09 -11.96 -33.87
N GLN A 283 -6.31 -12.33 -33.49
CA GLN A 283 -7.28 -11.43 -32.86
C GLN A 283 -7.60 -11.93 -31.46
N VAL A 284 -7.37 -11.08 -30.47
CA VAL A 284 -7.67 -11.36 -29.07
C VAL A 284 -8.59 -10.24 -28.59
N ALA A 285 -9.86 -10.56 -28.39
CA ALA A 285 -10.84 -9.68 -27.79
C ALA A 285 -11.00 -10.10 -26.32
N ILE A 286 -10.54 -9.25 -25.40
CA ILE A 286 -10.65 -9.48 -23.97
C ILE A 286 -11.56 -8.38 -23.42
N ASP A 287 -12.68 -8.81 -22.85
CA ASP A 287 -13.54 -7.99 -22.00
C ASP A 287 -13.06 -8.19 -20.56
#